data_AF-A0A650CRY6-F1
#
_entry.id   AF-A0A650CRY6-F1
#
_cell.length_a   1.000
_cell.length_b   1.000
_cell.length_c   1.000
_cell.angle_alpha   90.00
_cell.angle_beta   90.00
_cell.angle_gamma   90.00
#
_symmetry.space_group_name_H-M   'P 1'
#
loop_
_entity.id
_entity.type
_entity.pdbx_description
1 polymer ?
#
loop_
_entity_poly.entity_id
_entity_poly.type
_entity_poly.pdbx_seq_one_letter_code
_entity_poly.pdbx_strand_id
1 'polypeptide(L)'
;MQMLRGSKLTLLLGTLITSAAPYFLPLALPGLVMIAASRKAFNPNLKDSIYTPSFQRLTAWFLLVLALLEGITGFGAGPQTSTLVSDLTFGLLNRGNSLQFHILLIGPLTFFFILHSASGLGSMLLRRGVKNVLIFELVIPAIMITLYALAIYMYALLL
;
A
#
# COMPACT_ATOMS: atom_id res chain seq x y z
N MET A 1 -22.57 4.19 -19.90
CA MET A 1 -21.47 3.33 -19.43
C MET A 1 -21.10 3.72 -17.99
N GLN A 2 -21.87 3.26 -17.00
CA GLN A 2 -21.84 3.76 -15.61
C GLN A 2 -21.29 2.72 -14.60
N MET A 3 -20.79 1.58 -15.10
CA MET A 3 -20.75 0.33 -14.33
C MET A 3 -19.43 -0.04 -13.63
N LEU A 4 -18.34 0.72 -13.74
CA LEU A 4 -17.07 0.39 -13.07
C LEU A 4 -16.36 1.62 -12.52
N ARG A 5 -17.05 2.39 -11.68
CA ARG A 5 -16.41 3.45 -10.89
C ARG A 5 -16.22 2.93 -9.46
N GLY A 6 -15.12 2.22 -9.22
CA GLY A 6 -14.74 1.65 -7.93
C GLY A 6 -14.53 2.72 -6.86
N SER A 7 -14.78 2.36 -5.60
CA SER A 7 -14.66 3.23 -4.42
C SER A 7 -13.30 3.07 -3.73
N LYS A 8 -13.08 3.78 -2.62
CA LYS A 8 -11.92 3.51 -1.74
C LYS A 8 -11.82 2.04 -1.33
N LEU A 9 -12.94 1.36 -1.13
CA LEU A 9 -12.95 -0.06 -0.80
C LEU A 9 -12.35 -0.90 -1.95
N THR A 10 -12.70 -0.59 -3.19
CA THR A 10 -12.13 -1.25 -4.38
C THR A 10 -10.62 -1.04 -4.46
N LEU A 11 -10.15 0.17 -4.14
CA LEU A 11 -8.73 0.50 -4.06
C LEU A 11 -8.00 -0.38 -3.02
N LEU A 12 -8.55 -0.46 -1.81
CA LEU A 12 -7.98 -1.25 -0.71
C LEU A 12 -8.00 -2.76 -0.99
N LEU A 13 -9.09 -3.29 -1.57
CA LEU A 13 -9.18 -4.70 -1.94
C LEU A 13 -8.23 -5.06 -3.08
N GLY A 14 -8.16 -4.22 -4.12
CA GLY A 14 -7.21 -4.42 -5.21
C GLY A 14 -5.76 -4.45 -4.73
N THR A 15 -5.45 -3.62 -3.73
CA THR A 15 -4.15 -3.65 -3.05
C THR A 15 -3.87 -4.97 -2.39
N LEU A 16 -4.78 -5.43 -1.53
CA LEU A 16 -4.61 -6.66 -0.77
C LEU A 16 -4.37 -7.85 -1.71
N ILE A 17 -5.16 -7.91 -2.79
CA ILE A 17 -5.00 -8.93 -3.83
C ILE A 17 -3.63 -8.82 -4.52
N THR A 18 -3.21 -7.61 -4.91
CA THR A 18 -1.90 -7.40 -5.55
C THR A 18 -0.74 -7.70 -4.61
N SER A 19 -0.88 -7.47 -3.30
CA SER A 19 0.18 -7.77 -2.34
C SER A 19 0.47 -9.27 -2.18
N ALA A 20 -0.48 -10.13 -2.60
CA ALA A 20 -0.29 -11.57 -2.68
C ALA A 20 0.38 -12.02 -4.00
N ALA A 21 0.49 -11.14 -5.00
CA ALA A 21 1.04 -11.46 -6.32
C ALA A 21 2.46 -12.05 -6.31
N PRO A 22 3.39 -11.65 -5.43
CA PRO A 22 4.71 -12.26 -5.36
C PRO A 22 4.69 -13.76 -5.06
N TYR A 23 3.63 -14.24 -4.38
CA TYR A 23 3.42 -15.66 -4.09
C TYR A 23 2.49 -16.34 -5.09
N PHE A 24 1.64 -15.56 -5.76
CA PHE A 24 0.70 -16.05 -6.76
C PHE A 24 0.46 -15.00 -7.84
N LEU A 25 1.36 -15.00 -8.84
CA LEU A 25 1.41 -14.02 -9.93
C LEU A 25 0.06 -13.76 -10.63
N PRO A 26 -0.84 -14.75 -10.82
CA PRO A 26 -2.16 -14.51 -11.40
C PRO A 26 -3.01 -13.47 -10.66
N LEU A 27 -2.74 -13.17 -9.37
CA LEU A 27 -3.44 -12.14 -8.62
C LEU A 27 -2.94 -10.71 -8.86
N ALA A 28 -1.78 -10.54 -9.49
CA ALA A 28 -1.23 -9.21 -9.81
C ALA A 28 -2.22 -8.42 -10.68
N LEU A 29 -2.70 -9.05 -11.76
CA LEU A 29 -3.50 -8.38 -12.77
C LEU A 29 -4.90 -7.99 -12.25
N PRO A 30 -5.69 -8.88 -11.61
CA PRO A 30 -6.97 -8.51 -11.01
C PRO A 30 -6.83 -7.40 -9.97
N GLY A 31 -5.80 -7.46 -9.13
CA GLY A 31 -5.55 -6.46 -8.09
C GLY A 31 -5.22 -5.08 -8.68
N LEU A 32 -4.31 -5.02 -9.65
CA LEU A 32 -3.96 -3.77 -10.34
C LEU A 32 -5.14 -3.18 -11.12
N VAL A 33 -5.97 -4.02 -11.75
CA VAL A 33 -7.18 -3.58 -12.44
C VAL A 33 -8.19 -2.97 -11.46
N MET A 34 -8.36 -3.57 -10.28
CA MET A 34 -9.23 -3.00 -9.23
C MET A 34 -8.73 -1.64 -8.73
N ILE A 35 -7.41 -1.49 -8.57
CA ILE A 35 -6.79 -0.20 -8.23
C ILE A 35 -7.07 0.81 -9.36
N ALA A 36 -6.84 0.45 -10.62
CA ALA A 36 -7.10 1.32 -11.77
C ALA A 36 -8.58 1.71 -11.92
N ALA A 37 -9.49 0.80 -11.59
CA ALA A 37 -10.94 1.02 -11.65
C ALA A 37 -11.47 1.91 -10.51
N SER A 38 -10.67 2.23 -9.48
CA SER A 38 -11.08 2.97 -8.29
C SER A 38 -11.17 4.50 -8.47
N ARG A 39 -11.58 4.95 -9.67
CA ARG A 39 -11.58 6.36 -10.07
C ARG A 39 -12.33 7.31 -9.13
N LYS A 40 -13.37 6.84 -8.39
CA LYS A 40 -14.06 7.69 -7.40
C LYS A 40 -13.16 8.06 -6.22
N ALA A 41 -12.26 7.16 -5.83
CA ALA A 41 -11.31 7.42 -4.76
C ALA A 41 -10.38 8.59 -5.12
N PHE A 42 -10.15 8.84 -6.41
CA PHE A 42 -9.25 9.87 -6.92
C PHE A 42 -9.96 11.14 -7.40
N ASN A 43 -11.27 11.25 -7.25
CA ASN A 43 -11.97 12.49 -7.61
C ASN A 43 -11.85 13.49 -6.44
N PRO A 44 -11.26 14.69 -6.64
CA PRO A 44 -11.04 15.65 -5.56
C PRO A 44 -12.32 16.35 -5.07
N ASN A 45 -13.41 16.28 -5.84
CA ASN A 45 -14.69 16.91 -5.51
C ASN A 45 -15.62 15.98 -4.70
N LEU A 46 -15.23 14.72 -4.49
CA LEU A 46 -16.00 13.76 -3.71
C LEU A 46 -15.51 13.72 -2.26
N LYS A 47 -16.45 13.62 -1.31
CA LYS A 47 -16.11 13.36 0.10
C LYS A 47 -15.36 12.04 0.30
N ASP A 48 -15.60 11.08 -0.59
CA ASP A 48 -14.94 9.79 -0.60
C ASP A 48 -13.60 9.81 -1.37
N SER A 49 -12.92 10.96 -1.42
CA SER A 49 -11.60 11.12 -2.03
C SER A 49 -10.47 10.70 -1.09
N ILE A 50 -9.36 10.24 -1.68
CA ILE A 50 -8.09 10.02 -0.98
C ILE A 50 -7.42 11.34 -0.57
N TYR A 51 -7.79 12.48 -1.14
CA TYR A 51 -7.13 13.77 -0.87
C TYR A 51 -7.67 14.49 0.38
N THR A 52 -8.51 13.81 1.16
CA THR A 52 -9.09 14.33 2.38
C THR A 52 -8.12 14.21 3.57
N PRO A 53 -8.09 15.17 4.52
CA PRO A 53 -7.25 15.06 5.71
C PRO A 53 -7.55 13.83 6.58
N SER A 54 -8.81 13.38 6.61
CA SER A 54 -9.20 12.18 7.35
C SER A 54 -8.58 10.92 6.74
N PHE A 55 -8.55 10.81 5.41
CA PHE A 55 -7.92 9.69 4.72
C PHE A 55 -6.41 9.69 4.86
N GLN A 56 -5.77 10.85 4.81
CA GLN A 56 -4.32 10.96 5.03
C GLN A 56 -3.95 10.51 6.46
N ARG A 57 -4.75 10.87 7.46
CA ARG A 57 -4.55 10.43 8.85
C ARG A 57 -4.77 8.93 9.02
N LEU A 58 -5.77 8.37 8.34
CA LEU A 58 -6.04 6.93 8.34
C LEU A 58 -4.85 6.15 7.76
N THR A 59 -4.35 6.55 6.59
CA THR A 59 -3.20 5.90 5.96
C THR A 59 -1.92 6.04 6.80
N ALA A 60 -1.73 7.16 7.51
CA ALA A 60 -0.62 7.32 8.46
C ALA A 60 -0.70 6.31 9.62
N TRP A 61 -1.88 6.06 10.18
CA TRP A 61 -2.06 5.03 11.22
C TRP A 61 -1.77 3.63 10.70
N PHE A 62 -2.23 3.29 9.50
CA PHE A 62 -1.90 2.02 8.86
C PHE A 62 -0.38 1.87 8.66
N LEU A 63 0.28 2.91 8.16
CA LEU A 63 1.73 2.93 7.99
C LEU A 63 2.49 2.77 9.31
N LEU A 64 2.03 3.41 10.39
CA LEU A 64 2.65 3.26 11.70
C LEU A 64 2.58 1.80 12.17
N VAL A 65 1.40 1.17 12.08
CA VAL A 65 1.24 -0.24 12.46
C VAL A 65 2.12 -1.14 11.59
N LEU A 66 2.09 -0.94 10.28
CA LEU A 66 2.89 -1.74 9.34
C LEU A 66 4.39 -1.57 9.59
N ALA A 67 4.86 -0.35 9.86
CA ALA A 67 6.28 -0.07 10.16
C ALA A 67 6.72 -0.70 11.50
N LEU A 68 5.85 -0.69 12.52
CA LEU A 68 6.15 -1.38 13.77
C LEU A 68 6.26 -2.90 13.55
N LEU A 69 5.33 -3.49 12.79
CA LEU A 69 5.38 -4.91 12.44
C LEU A 69 6.62 -5.25 11.60
N GLU A 70 6.95 -4.40 10.62
CA GLU A 70 8.12 -4.57 9.76
C GLU A 70 9.42 -4.49 10.57
N GLY A 71 9.51 -3.54 11.51
CA GLY A 71 10.63 -3.45 12.45
C GLY A 71 10.75 -4.70 13.34
N ILE A 72 9.68 -5.12 14.00
CA ILE A 72 9.69 -6.31 14.89
C ILE A 72 10.11 -7.56 14.11
N THR A 73 9.53 -7.77 12.94
CA THR A 73 9.83 -8.93 12.09
C THR A 73 11.24 -8.85 11.47
N GLY A 74 11.72 -7.64 11.14
CA GLY A 74 13.08 -7.40 10.66
C GLY A 74 14.13 -7.72 11.73
N PHE A 75 13.93 -7.24 12.96
CA PHE A 75 14.76 -7.63 14.10
C PHE A 75 14.69 -9.14 14.38
N GLY A 76 13.51 -9.75 14.24
CA GLY A 76 13.35 -11.20 14.40
C GLY A 76 14.07 -12.02 13.32
N ALA A 77 14.20 -11.50 12.10
CA ALA A 77 14.90 -12.16 11.00
C ALA A 77 16.44 -11.99 11.05
N GLY A 78 16.92 -10.98 11.79
CA GLY A 78 18.32 -10.62 11.90
C GLY A 78 19.18 -11.68 12.63
N PRO A 79 20.38 -12.01 12.13
CA PRO A 79 21.19 -13.10 12.70
C PRO A 79 21.69 -12.83 14.13
N GLN A 80 21.81 -11.57 14.54
CA GLN A 80 22.25 -11.18 15.88
C GLN A 80 21.08 -10.87 16.83
N THR A 81 19.89 -10.59 16.29
CA THR A 81 18.74 -10.07 17.05
C THR A 81 17.61 -11.08 17.18
N SER A 82 17.62 -12.16 16.37
CA SER A 82 16.55 -13.16 16.33
C SER A 82 16.31 -13.86 17.67
N THR A 83 17.35 -14.14 18.45
CA THR A 83 17.21 -14.83 19.75
C THR A 83 16.40 -13.98 20.73
N LEU A 84 16.73 -12.69 20.85
CA LEU A 84 16.00 -11.76 21.72
C LEU A 84 14.52 -11.68 21.35
N VAL A 85 14.22 -11.54 20.05
CA VAL A 85 12.83 -11.46 19.57
C VAL A 85 12.10 -12.78 19.77
N SER A 86 12.75 -13.91 19.51
CA SER A 86 12.19 -15.23 19.77
C SER A 86 11.84 -15.39 21.25
N ASP A 87 12.73 -15.01 22.17
CA ASP A 87 12.49 -15.12 23.60
C ASP A 87 11.32 -14.22 24.06
N LEU A 88 11.31 -12.96 23.62
CA LEU A 88 10.23 -12.00 23.93
C LEU A 88 8.85 -12.41 23.39
N THR A 89 8.84 -13.23 22.34
CA THR A 89 7.62 -13.74 21.71
C THR A 89 7.35 -15.20 22.05
N PHE A 90 8.04 -15.75 23.05
CA PHE A 90 7.87 -17.14 23.49
C PHE A 90 8.03 -18.17 22.35
N GLY A 91 8.95 -17.91 21.43
CA GLY A 91 9.26 -18.76 20.29
C GLY A 91 8.35 -18.57 19.06
N LEU A 92 7.33 -17.70 19.13
CA LEU A 92 6.43 -17.44 18.00
C LEU A 92 7.17 -16.81 16.81
N LEU A 93 7.99 -15.78 17.08
CA LEU A 93 8.83 -15.11 16.09
C LEU A 93 10.28 -15.61 16.18
N ASN A 94 10.48 -16.87 15.81
CA ASN A 94 11.82 -17.37 15.48
C ASN A 94 12.30 -16.81 14.13
N ARG A 95 13.59 -16.95 13.84
CA ARG A 95 14.22 -16.38 12.63
C ARG A 95 13.48 -16.71 11.33
N GLY A 96 12.99 -17.94 11.17
CA GLY A 96 12.28 -18.37 9.97
C GLY A 96 10.91 -17.70 9.84
N ASN A 97 10.12 -17.75 10.91
CA ASN A 97 8.79 -17.11 10.95
C ASN A 97 8.89 -15.59 10.77
N SER A 98 9.85 -14.95 11.46
CA SER A 98 10.11 -13.52 11.34
C SER A 98 10.46 -13.13 9.92
N LEU A 99 11.32 -13.90 9.23
CA LEU A 99 11.66 -13.64 7.84
C LEU A 99 10.43 -13.74 6.93
N GLN A 100 9.61 -14.77 7.09
CA GLN A 100 8.38 -14.93 6.29
C GLN A 100 7.41 -13.76 6.51
N PHE A 101 7.16 -13.37 7.76
CA PHE A 101 6.30 -12.24 8.08
C PHE A 101 6.88 -10.91 7.58
N HIS A 102 8.19 -10.70 7.73
CA HIS A 102 8.86 -9.49 7.25
C HIS A 102 8.69 -9.32 5.74
N ILE A 103 8.89 -10.41 5.00
CA ILE A 103 8.72 -10.44 3.55
C ILE A 103 7.24 -10.19 3.17
N LEU A 104 6.28 -10.83 3.86
CA LEU A 104 4.83 -10.62 3.64
C LEU A 104 4.41 -9.15 3.83
N LEU A 105 5.08 -8.40 4.70
CA LEU A 105 4.74 -7.00 4.99
C LEU A 105 5.17 -6.02 3.89
N ILE A 106 6.11 -6.40 3.02
CA ILE A 106 6.65 -5.52 1.96
C ILE A 106 5.53 -4.99 1.05
N GLY A 107 4.66 -5.87 0.55
CA GLY A 107 3.57 -5.50 -0.36
C GLY A 107 2.61 -4.47 0.22
N PRO A 108 1.95 -4.74 1.37
CA PRO A 108 1.06 -3.79 2.02
C PRO A 108 1.76 -2.47 2.39
N LEU A 109 2.99 -2.54 2.94
CA LEU A 109 3.72 -1.37 3.40
C LEU A 109 4.08 -0.44 2.23
N THR A 110 4.55 -1.01 1.12
CA THR A 110 4.82 -0.29 -0.13
C THR A 110 3.56 0.42 -0.64
N PHE A 111 2.43 -0.28 -0.71
CA PHE A 111 1.20 0.33 -1.19
C PHE A 111 0.75 1.48 -0.30
N PHE A 112 0.65 1.26 1.01
CA PHE A 112 0.18 2.30 1.92
C PHE A 112 1.13 3.50 1.94
N PHE A 113 2.42 3.28 1.73
CA PHE A 113 3.40 4.36 1.58
C PHE A 113 3.09 5.20 0.35
N ILE A 114 2.99 4.57 -0.81
CA ILE A 114 2.67 5.23 -2.08
C ILE A 114 1.31 5.95 -2.00
N LEU A 115 0.29 5.30 -1.43
CA LEU A 115 -1.05 5.86 -1.26
C LEU A 115 -1.05 7.07 -0.31
N HIS A 116 -0.31 6.99 0.80
CA HIS A 116 -0.16 8.11 1.73
C HIS A 116 0.53 9.30 1.06
N SER A 117 1.61 9.05 0.30
CA SER A 117 2.31 10.07 -0.48
C SER A 117 1.41 10.70 -1.54
N ALA A 118 0.63 9.90 -2.28
CA ALA A 118 -0.32 10.38 -3.28
C ALA A 118 -1.43 11.24 -2.65
N SER A 119 -1.99 10.79 -1.51
CA SER A 119 -2.97 11.53 -0.71
C SER A 119 -2.40 12.89 -0.26
N GLY A 120 -1.19 12.91 0.31
CA GLY A 120 -0.52 14.12 0.77
C GLY A 120 -0.19 15.09 -0.36
N LEU A 121 0.36 14.58 -1.47
CA LEU A 121 0.67 15.37 -2.66
C LEU A 121 -0.59 16.02 -3.23
N GLY A 122 -1.65 15.24 -3.44
CA GLY A 122 -2.90 15.78 -3.96
C GLY A 122 -3.55 16.80 -3.02
N SER A 123 -3.55 16.55 -1.71
CA SER A 123 -4.04 17.53 -0.73
C SER A 123 -3.23 18.83 -0.79
N MET A 124 -1.91 18.74 -0.93
CA MET A 124 -1.04 19.92 -1.08
C MET A 124 -1.35 20.70 -2.35
N LEU A 125 -1.52 20.02 -3.49
CA LEU A 125 -1.86 20.66 -4.77
C LEU A 125 -3.21 21.38 -4.71
N LEU A 126 -4.22 20.76 -4.07
CA LEU A 126 -5.52 21.40 -3.85
C LEU A 126 -5.40 22.66 -3.00
N ARG A 127 -4.62 22.62 -1.91
CA ARG A 127 -4.35 23.80 -1.06
C ARG A 127 -3.63 24.92 -1.80
N ARG A 128 -2.80 24.58 -2.80
CA ARG A 128 -2.13 25.54 -3.69
C ARG A 128 -3.01 26.05 -4.84
N GLY A 129 -4.29 25.66 -4.87
CA GLY A 129 -5.25 26.15 -5.85
C GLY A 129 -5.19 25.45 -7.22
N VAL A 130 -4.54 24.29 -7.33
CA VAL A 130 -4.56 23.49 -8.57
C VAL A 130 -5.96 22.91 -8.78
N LYS A 131 -6.62 23.31 -9.88
CA LYS A 131 -8.02 22.92 -10.18
C LYS A 131 -8.16 21.86 -11.27
N ASN A 132 -7.06 21.46 -11.91
CA ASN A 132 -7.13 20.51 -13.03
C ASN A 132 -7.44 19.10 -12.52
N VAL A 133 -8.70 18.66 -12.70
CA VAL A 133 -9.22 17.36 -12.27
C VAL A 133 -8.44 16.18 -12.87
N LEU A 134 -7.87 16.32 -14.08
CA LEU A 134 -7.11 15.26 -14.72
C LEU A 134 -5.82 14.91 -13.95
N ILE A 135 -5.22 15.89 -13.26
CA ILE A 135 -4.05 15.62 -12.41
C ILE A 135 -4.43 14.63 -11.31
N PHE A 136 -5.60 14.82 -10.72
CA PHE A 136 -6.08 14.05 -9.59
C PHE A 136 -6.66 12.69 -10.00
N GLU A 137 -7.43 12.62 -11.09
CA GLU A 137 -8.12 11.40 -11.51
C GLU A 137 -7.30 10.50 -12.45
N LEU A 138 -6.24 11.01 -13.06
CA LEU A 138 -5.46 10.26 -14.06
C LEU A 138 -3.97 10.27 -13.75
N VAL A 139 -3.35 11.45 -13.60
CA VAL A 139 -1.88 11.55 -13.46
C VAL A 139 -1.39 10.93 -12.15
N ILE A 140 -1.93 11.36 -11.01
CA ILE A 140 -1.55 10.82 -9.69
C ILE A 140 -1.82 9.30 -9.63
N PRO A 141 -3.02 8.79 -10.01
CA PRO A 141 -3.29 7.35 -10.01
C PRO A 141 -2.38 6.55 -10.94
N ALA A 142 -2.06 7.07 -12.14
CA ALA A 142 -1.17 6.38 -13.07
C ALA A 142 0.24 6.23 -12.48
N ILE A 143 0.79 7.31 -11.92
CA ILE A 143 2.10 7.28 -11.23
C ILE A 143 2.05 6.29 -10.06
N MET A 144 0.98 6.35 -9.26
CA MET A 144 0.77 5.47 -8.11
C MET A 144 0.78 3.98 -8.52
N ILE A 145 0.03 3.62 -9.56
CA ILE A 145 -0.08 2.25 -10.08
C ILE A 145 1.25 1.80 -10.67
N THR A 146 1.93 2.66 -11.45
CA THR A 146 3.24 2.32 -12.02
C THR A 146 4.28 2.08 -10.93
N LEU A 147 4.38 2.94 -9.92
CA LEU A 147 5.29 2.76 -8.79
C LEU A 147 5.00 1.46 -8.04
N TYR A 148 3.72 1.18 -7.79
CA TYR A 148 3.35 -0.04 -7.08
C TYR A 148 3.63 -1.29 -7.91
N ALA A 149 3.32 -1.28 -9.20
CA ALA A 149 3.64 -2.39 -10.11
C ALA A 149 5.15 -2.65 -10.19
N LEU A 150 5.97 -1.60 -10.27
CA LEU A 150 7.43 -1.71 -10.25
C LEU A 150 7.93 -2.32 -8.93
N ALA A 151 7.41 -1.86 -7.80
CA ALA A 151 7.80 -2.39 -6.51
C ALA A 151 7.39 -3.86 -6.32
N ILE A 152 6.20 -4.25 -6.78
CA ILE A 152 5.76 -5.65 -6.76
C ILE A 152 6.61 -6.51 -7.70
N TYR A 153 7.00 -5.99 -8.87
CA TYR A 153 7.92 -6.67 -9.77
C TYR A 153 9.29 -6.88 -9.11
N MET A 154 9.88 -5.82 -8.53
CA MET A 154 11.14 -5.93 -7.79
C MET A 154 11.04 -6.91 -6.63
N TYR A 155 9.93 -6.89 -5.90
CA TYR A 155 9.68 -7.81 -4.80
C TYR A 155 9.59 -9.26 -5.30
N ALA A 156 8.90 -9.52 -6.41
CA ALA A 156 8.84 -10.84 -7.02
C ALA A 156 10.21 -11.37 -7.48
N LEU A 157 11.18 -10.49 -7.81
CA LEU A 157 12.55 -10.89 -8.15
C LEU A 157 13.39 -11.28 -6.92
N LEU A 158 12.95 -10.93 -5.71
CA LEU A 158 13.65 -11.23 -4.45
C LEU A 158 13.20 -12.55 -3.81
N LEU A 159 12.12 -13.17 -4.33
CA LEU A 159 11.59 -14.46 -3.90
C LEU A 159 12.14 -15.58 -4.78
#